data_AF-A0A4Q3DX20-F1
#
_entry.id   AF-A0A4Q3DX20-F1
#
_cell.length_a   1.000
_cell.length_b   1.000
_cell.length_c   1.000
_cell.angle_alpha   90.00
_cell.angle_beta   90.00
_cell.angle_gamma   90.00
#
_symmetry.space_group_name_H-M   'P 1'
#
loop_
_entity.id
_entity.type
_entity.pdbx_description
1 polymer ?
#
loop_
_entity_poly.entity_id
_entity_poly.type
_entity_poly.pdbx_seq_one_letter_code
_entity_poly.pdbx_strand_id
1 'polypeptide(L)'
;MAASLELINRINGAHTIQLSLRDDQWLEMERAAAFKADVMGERMYKLDGFLANPLYRVFNVDFQHGGRFYGAAYQNCPEGYRRYLTIDGKPTVEVDYCWMHPTMLYAELGIQLAFDPYVASCGSRPLIKKTFNALLNAGSSNIDQLPEFSSVEAGMTWHQFVGGVKQHFGPLAVFLGSGCGLRLQRKDSDIADMVMSSFATRGIPILPIHDSFVVQAAHEFDLRKSMSEAFLAKTGHHCRLRSAKGALAPPLDSMVA
;
A
#
# COMPACT_ATOMS: atom_id res chain seq x y z
N MET A 1 -7.49 -0.04 21.05
CA MET A 1 -7.03 0.71 19.85
C MET A 1 -5.90 1.68 20.19
N ALA A 2 -6.06 2.64 21.12
CA ALA A 2 -4.97 3.58 21.46
C ALA A 2 -3.69 2.90 21.98
N ALA A 3 -3.83 1.93 22.88
CA ALA A 3 -2.68 1.19 23.45
C ALA A 3 -1.83 0.43 22.40
N SER A 4 -2.42 0.01 21.28
CA SER A 4 -1.67 -0.68 20.22
C SER A 4 -0.78 0.31 19.46
N LEU A 5 -1.35 1.44 19.03
CA LEU A 5 -0.61 2.48 18.31
C LEU A 5 0.54 3.06 19.15
N GLU A 6 0.32 3.29 20.44
CA GLU A 6 1.36 3.73 21.37
C GLU A 6 2.49 2.71 21.49
N LEU A 7 2.17 1.42 21.57
CA LEU A 7 3.17 0.36 21.58
C LEU A 7 3.94 0.32 20.24
N ILE A 8 3.23 0.36 19.11
CA ILE A 8 3.85 0.36 17.77
C ILE A 8 4.82 1.55 17.64
N ASN A 9 4.39 2.76 17.99
CA ASN A 9 5.22 3.97 17.92
C ASN A 9 6.42 3.90 18.86
N ARG A 10 6.25 3.36 20.06
CA ARG A 10 7.36 3.15 21.01
C ARG A 10 8.37 2.14 20.49
N ILE A 11 7.92 1.01 19.94
CA ILE A 11 8.82 0.01 19.36
C ILE A 11 9.55 0.61 18.16
N ASN A 12 8.83 1.21 17.21
CA ASN A 12 9.47 1.81 16.03
C ASN A 12 10.42 2.96 16.40
N GLY A 13 10.06 3.80 17.37
CA GLY A 13 10.90 4.91 17.85
C GLY A 13 12.11 4.48 18.68
N ALA A 14 12.18 3.23 19.12
CA ALA A 14 13.35 2.66 19.80
C ALA A 14 14.40 2.09 18.82
N HIS A 15 14.10 2.05 17.52
CA HIS A 15 14.98 1.49 16.50
C HIS A 15 15.44 2.55 15.51
N THR A 16 16.63 2.35 14.93
CA THR A 16 17.17 3.26 13.93
C THR A 16 16.64 2.86 12.55
N ILE A 17 15.80 3.70 11.94
CA ILE A 17 15.26 3.47 10.59
C ILE A 17 15.95 4.45 9.62
N GLN A 18 16.63 3.92 8.61
CA GLN A 18 17.46 4.70 7.70
C GLN A 18 17.29 4.25 6.24
N LEU A 19 17.71 5.10 5.30
CA LEU A 19 17.91 4.73 3.90
C LEU A 19 19.40 4.57 3.66
N SER A 20 19.83 3.35 3.34
CA SER A 20 21.22 3.05 2.99
C SER A 20 21.40 3.21 1.48
N LEU A 21 21.52 4.46 1.04
CA LEU A 21 21.79 4.84 -0.34
C LEU A 21 23.23 5.33 -0.48
N ARG A 22 23.86 5.02 -1.61
CA ARG A 22 25.10 5.66 -2.04
C ARG A 22 24.83 7.10 -2.52
N ASP A 23 25.85 7.94 -2.57
CA ASP A 23 25.74 9.35 -2.98
C ASP A 23 25.11 9.52 -4.38
N ASP A 24 25.47 8.65 -5.34
CA ASP A 24 24.86 8.65 -6.68
C ASP A 24 23.36 8.36 -6.65
N GLN A 25 22.94 7.45 -5.76
CA GLN A 25 21.55 7.06 -5.58
C GLN A 25 20.75 8.14 -4.83
N TRP A 26 21.36 8.84 -3.87
CA TRP A 26 20.78 10.02 -3.23
C TRP A 26 20.50 11.10 -4.27
N LEU A 27 21.50 11.43 -5.09
CA LEU A 27 21.37 12.45 -6.13
C LEU A 27 20.30 12.08 -7.18
N GLU A 28 20.23 10.81 -7.57
CA GLU A 28 19.18 10.31 -8.47
C GLU A 28 17.79 10.47 -7.86
N MET A 29 17.63 10.10 -6.58
CA MET A 29 16.36 10.21 -5.88
C MET A 29 15.90 11.67 -5.73
N GLU A 30 16.82 12.58 -5.38
CA GLU A 30 16.54 14.01 -5.26
C GLU A 30 16.14 14.63 -6.61
N ARG A 31 16.84 14.28 -7.69
CA ARG A 31 16.48 14.73 -9.04
C ARG A 31 15.10 14.23 -9.47
N ALA A 32 14.80 12.96 -9.21
CA ALA A 32 13.49 12.39 -9.51
C ALA A 32 12.37 13.08 -8.69
N ALA A 33 12.64 13.44 -7.43
CA ALA A 33 11.72 14.19 -6.59
C ALA A 33 11.46 15.59 -7.12
N ALA A 34 12.52 16.32 -7.50
CA ALA A 34 12.43 17.67 -8.06
C ALA A 34 11.63 17.69 -9.37
N PHE A 35 11.89 16.73 -10.27
CA PHE A 35 11.15 16.60 -11.53
C PHE A 35 9.65 16.37 -11.30
N LYS A 36 9.28 15.49 -10.36
CA LYS A 36 7.87 15.27 -10.01
C LYS A 36 7.20 16.50 -9.41
N ALA A 37 7.93 17.26 -8.58
CA ALA A 37 7.40 18.48 -8.00
C ALA A 37 7.11 19.55 -9.06
N ASP A 38 8.02 19.72 -10.01
CA ASP A 38 7.91 20.71 -11.08
C ASP A 38 6.83 20.33 -12.11
N VAL A 39 6.81 19.06 -12.54
CA VAL A 39 5.93 18.60 -13.63
C VAL A 39 4.54 18.16 -13.15
N MET A 40 4.45 17.59 -11.94
CA MET A 40 3.20 16.98 -11.44
C MET A 40 2.58 17.73 -10.25
N GLY A 41 3.22 18.82 -9.77
CA GLY A 41 2.74 19.58 -8.61
C GLY A 41 2.75 18.79 -7.30
N GLU A 42 3.50 17.67 -7.24
CA GLU A 42 3.60 16.82 -6.06
C GLU A 42 4.62 17.37 -5.06
N ARG A 43 4.34 17.32 -3.74
CA ARG A 43 5.27 17.81 -2.73
C ARG A 43 6.56 16.98 -2.72
N MET A 44 7.70 17.67 -2.60
CA MET A 44 9.02 17.08 -2.40
C MET A 44 9.03 16.10 -1.22
N TYR A 45 9.67 14.93 -1.38
CA TYR A 45 9.81 13.95 -0.31
C TYR A 45 10.60 14.56 0.85
N LYS A 46 9.94 14.92 1.95
CA LYS A 46 10.65 15.29 3.19
C LYS A 46 11.13 14.01 3.87
N LEU A 47 12.25 13.49 3.41
CA LEU A 47 13.04 12.50 4.11
C LEU A 47 14.08 13.29 4.92
N ASP A 48 13.67 13.85 6.06
CA ASP A 48 14.65 14.31 7.05
C ASP A 48 15.20 13.08 7.79
N GLY A 49 16.36 13.20 8.43
CA GLY A 49 17.09 12.06 9.04
C GLY A 49 16.34 11.26 10.10
N PHE A 50 15.07 11.59 10.38
CA PHE A 50 14.18 10.89 11.29
C PHE A 50 13.05 10.18 10.52
N LEU A 51 13.37 9.04 9.90
CA LEU A 51 12.37 8.30 9.12
C LEU A 51 11.21 7.74 9.95
N ALA A 52 11.40 7.60 11.27
CA ALA A 52 10.56 6.87 12.20
C ALA A 52 9.51 7.72 12.94
N ASN A 53 9.07 8.88 12.41
CA ASN A 53 8.12 9.73 13.12
C ASN A 53 6.88 8.93 13.59
N PRO A 54 6.27 9.29 14.74
CA PRO A 54 5.13 8.57 15.26
C PRO A 54 3.99 8.46 14.23
N LEU A 55 3.44 7.25 14.10
CA LEU A 55 2.27 6.98 13.29
C LEU A 55 1.02 7.51 13.98
N TYR A 56 0.06 7.97 13.18
CA TYR A 56 -1.30 8.28 13.58
C TYR A 56 -2.29 7.76 12.53
N ARG A 57 -3.55 7.56 12.93
CA ARG A 57 -4.62 7.13 12.01
C ARG A 57 -5.41 8.34 11.54
N VAL A 58 -5.73 8.40 10.25
CA VAL A 58 -6.62 9.43 9.69
C VAL A 58 -7.94 8.80 9.31
N PHE A 59 -8.98 9.11 10.08
CA PHE A 59 -10.35 8.74 9.76
C PHE A 59 -11.01 9.82 8.90
N ASN A 60 -11.87 9.40 8.00
CA ASN A 60 -12.60 10.27 7.08
C ASN A 60 -14.07 10.20 7.43
N VAL A 61 -14.80 11.32 7.48
CA VAL A 61 -16.24 11.37 7.84
C VAL A 61 -16.51 10.97 9.30
N ASP A 62 -16.21 9.73 9.69
CA ASP A 62 -16.38 9.16 11.02
C ASP A 62 -15.35 8.05 11.30
N PHE A 63 -15.42 7.40 12.47
CA PHE A 63 -14.49 6.33 12.86
C PHE A 63 -14.69 5.00 12.11
N GLN A 64 -15.70 4.87 11.25
CA GLN A 64 -15.97 3.67 10.43
C GLN A 64 -15.43 3.82 9.00
N HIS A 65 -14.81 4.95 8.66
CA HIS A 65 -14.38 5.27 7.32
C HIS A 65 -12.93 5.79 7.32
N GLY A 66 -12.09 5.25 6.42
CA GLY A 66 -10.65 5.51 6.43
C GLY A 66 -9.94 4.84 7.60
N GLY A 67 -8.96 5.51 8.20
CA GLY A 67 -8.20 5.02 9.36
C GLY A 67 -6.79 4.57 9.03
N ARG A 68 -6.33 4.72 7.79
CA ARG A 68 -4.96 4.39 7.38
C ARG A 68 -3.93 5.08 8.27
N PHE A 69 -2.78 4.42 8.41
CA PHE A 69 -1.66 4.91 9.21
C PHE A 69 -0.81 5.88 8.40
N TYR A 70 -0.53 7.04 8.97
CA TYR A 70 0.25 8.13 8.40
C TYR A 70 1.27 8.65 9.41
N GLY A 71 2.25 9.42 8.94
CA GLY A 71 3.08 10.30 9.78
C GLY A 71 4.56 10.04 9.64
N ALA A 72 4.97 8.78 9.49
CA ALA A 72 6.38 8.43 9.40
C ALA A 72 6.98 8.81 8.04
N ALA A 73 8.13 9.51 8.04
CA ALA A 73 8.75 9.99 6.82
C ALA A 73 9.14 8.85 5.84
N TYR A 74 9.42 7.63 6.29
CA TYR A 74 9.66 6.49 5.38
C TYR A 74 8.46 6.20 4.47
N GLN A 75 7.23 6.59 4.83
CA GLN A 75 6.05 6.38 3.98
C GLN A 75 6.12 7.23 2.70
N ASN A 76 6.90 8.32 2.73
CA ASN A 76 7.19 9.15 1.58
C ASN A 76 8.35 8.58 0.73
N CYS A 77 9.02 7.50 1.15
CA CYS A 77 10.08 6.90 0.36
C CYS A 77 9.50 6.33 -0.96
N PRO A 78 10.05 6.71 -2.13
CA PRO A 78 9.55 6.21 -3.41
C PRO A 78 9.78 4.70 -3.53
N GLU A 79 8.85 4.00 -4.18
CA GLU A 79 8.82 2.53 -4.26
C GLU A 79 10.17 1.90 -4.67
N GLY A 80 10.86 2.46 -5.67
CA GLY A 80 12.16 1.96 -6.14
C GLY A 80 13.31 2.06 -5.14
N TYR A 81 13.17 2.91 -4.11
CA TYR A 81 14.17 3.17 -3.08
C TYR A 81 13.84 2.49 -1.74
N ARG A 82 12.61 2.04 -1.52
CA ARG A 82 12.20 1.34 -0.28
C ARG A 82 13.03 0.11 0.03
N ARG A 83 13.57 -0.56 -1.01
CA ARG A 83 14.49 -1.70 -0.87
C ARG A 83 15.81 -1.37 -0.15
N TYR A 84 16.14 -0.09 0.02
CA TYR A 84 17.32 0.38 0.74
C TYR A 84 17.00 0.81 2.17
N LEU A 85 15.75 0.65 2.63
CA LEU A 85 15.42 0.85 4.03
C LEU A 85 16.18 -0.17 4.88
N THR A 86 16.77 0.31 5.96
CA THR A 86 17.39 -0.51 7.00
C THR A 86 16.70 -0.26 8.34
N ILE A 87 16.70 -1.28 9.19
CA ILE A 87 16.29 -1.18 10.58
C ILE A 87 17.48 -1.66 11.41
N ASP A 88 18.04 -0.77 12.23
CA ASP A 88 19.28 -0.97 13.00
C ASP A 88 20.46 -1.41 12.13
N GLY A 89 20.59 -0.80 10.95
CA GLY A 89 21.62 -1.13 9.97
C GLY A 89 21.42 -2.47 9.24
N LYS A 90 20.38 -3.24 9.57
CA LYS A 90 20.09 -4.54 8.93
C LYS A 90 19.17 -4.35 7.71
N PRO A 91 19.36 -5.17 6.65
CA PRO A 91 18.53 -5.10 5.45
C PRO A 91 17.07 -5.49 5.75
N THR A 92 16.17 -4.88 5.00
CA THR A 92 14.72 -5.11 5.13
C THR A 92 14.13 -5.80 3.91
N VAL A 93 12.90 -6.28 4.10
CA VAL A 93 12.01 -6.75 3.05
C VAL A 93 10.67 -6.06 3.16
N GLU A 94 10.07 -5.72 2.02
CA GLU A 94 8.69 -5.24 1.91
C GLU A 94 7.80 -6.37 1.38
N VAL A 95 6.69 -6.65 2.08
CA VAL A 95 5.65 -7.59 1.63
C VAL A 95 4.33 -6.85 1.48
N ASP A 96 3.64 -7.10 0.36
CA ASP A 96 2.42 -6.39 -0.07
C ASP A 96 1.28 -7.38 -0.34
N TYR A 97 0.04 -6.96 -0.08
CA TYR A 97 -1.16 -7.72 -0.47
C TYR A 97 -1.42 -7.59 -1.98
N CYS A 98 -1.89 -8.67 -2.60
CA CYS A 98 -2.39 -8.64 -3.96
C CYS A 98 -3.87 -8.24 -3.97
N TRP A 99 -4.16 -7.09 -4.59
CA TRP A 99 -5.54 -6.70 -4.94
C TRP A 99 -6.48 -6.70 -3.73
N MET A 100 -6.01 -6.14 -2.61
CA MET A 100 -6.65 -6.24 -1.30
C MET A 100 -8.14 -5.89 -1.31
N HIS A 101 -8.52 -4.75 -1.90
CA HIS A 101 -9.92 -4.30 -1.97
C HIS A 101 -10.82 -5.23 -2.81
N PRO A 102 -10.48 -5.60 -4.07
CA PRO A 102 -11.20 -6.65 -4.77
C PRO A 102 -11.36 -7.93 -3.95
N THR A 103 -10.28 -8.42 -3.33
CA THR A 103 -10.33 -9.64 -2.51
C THR A 103 -11.32 -9.51 -1.35
N MET A 104 -11.35 -8.36 -0.66
CA MET A 104 -12.34 -8.10 0.39
C MET A 104 -13.77 -8.11 -0.13
N LEU A 105 -14.03 -7.53 -1.30
CA LEU A 105 -15.37 -7.46 -1.88
C LEU A 105 -15.85 -8.84 -2.35
N TYR A 106 -14.99 -9.63 -2.98
CA TYR A 106 -15.30 -11.03 -3.30
C TYR A 106 -15.55 -11.85 -2.04
N ALA A 107 -14.77 -11.64 -0.97
CA ALA A 107 -14.99 -12.29 0.32
C ALA A 107 -16.35 -11.92 0.96
N GLU A 108 -16.84 -10.68 0.79
CA GLU A 108 -18.18 -10.27 1.22
C GLU A 108 -19.30 -11.00 0.46
N LEU A 109 -19.00 -11.52 -0.73
CA LEU A 109 -19.90 -12.38 -1.50
C LEU A 109 -19.68 -13.89 -1.24
N GLY A 110 -18.78 -14.25 -0.32
CA GLY A 110 -18.42 -15.64 -0.03
C GLY A 110 -17.57 -16.30 -1.12
N ILE A 111 -16.85 -15.52 -1.92
CA ILE A 111 -16.05 -16.00 -3.06
C ILE A 111 -14.57 -15.77 -2.78
N GLN A 112 -13.75 -16.83 -2.93
CA GLN A 112 -12.29 -16.72 -2.91
C GLN A 112 -11.78 -16.20 -4.25
N LEU A 113 -11.19 -14.99 -4.26
CA LEU A 113 -10.53 -14.47 -5.46
C LEU A 113 -9.23 -15.24 -5.72
N ALA A 114 -9.09 -15.79 -6.94
CA ALA A 114 -7.96 -16.65 -7.34
C ALA A 114 -7.19 -16.16 -8.58
N PHE A 115 -7.58 -15.04 -9.18
CA PHE A 115 -7.00 -14.46 -10.40
C PHE A 115 -6.73 -12.97 -10.24
N ASP A 116 -5.92 -12.37 -11.12
CA ASP A 116 -5.72 -10.92 -11.12
C ASP A 116 -6.99 -10.21 -11.62
N PRO A 117 -7.73 -9.51 -10.74
CA PRO A 117 -9.03 -8.96 -11.08
C PRO A 117 -8.92 -7.81 -12.10
N TYR A 118 -7.73 -7.25 -12.30
CA TYR A 118 -7.51 -6.11 -13.18
C TYR A 118 -7.05 -6.50 -14.58
N VAL A 119 -6.90 -7.80 -14.88
CA VAL A 119 -6.59 -8.29 -16.22
C VAL A 119 -7.91 -8.55 -16.94
N ALA A 120 -8.23 -7.70 -17.93
CA ALA A 120 -9.41 -7.82 -18.77
C ALA A 120 -9.09 -7.40 -20.21
N SER A 121 -9.94 -7.76 -21.17
CA SER A 121 -9.75 -7.41 -22.58
C SER A 121 -10.07 -5.95 -22.92
N CYS A 122 -10.79 -5.24 -22.05
CA CYS A 122 -11.26 -3.89 -22.35
C CYS A 122 -10.19 -2.79 -22.23
N GLY A 123 -9.00 -3.09 -21.69
CA GLY A 123 -7.91 -2.13 -21.63
C GLY A 123 -6.73 -2.57 -20.77
N SER A 124 -5.81 -1.65 -20.52
CA SER A 124 -4.61 -1.95 -19.75
C SER A 124 -4.93 -2.16 -18.27
N ARG A 125 -4.22 -3.10 -17.64
CA ARG A 125 -4.34 -3.40 -16.21
C ARG A 125 -4.27 -2.16 -15.29
N PRO A 126 -3.33 -1.19 -15.49
CA PRO A 126 -3.28 0.01 -14.67
C PRO A 126 -4.53 0.89 -14.80
N LEU A 127 -5.02 1.08 -16.03
CA LEU A 127 -6.21 1.89 -16.30
C LEU A 127 -7.46 1.24 -15.67
N ILE A 128 -7.64 -0.08 -15.87
CA ILE A 128 -8.73 -0.85 -15.24
C ILE A 128 -8.70 -0.70 -13.71
N LYS A 129 -7.51 -0.83 -13.08
CA LYS A 129 -7.36 -0.67 -11.63
C LYS A 129 -7.82 0.71 -11.16
N LYS A 130 -7.41 1.77 -11.86
CA LYS A 130 -7.77 3.14 -11.48
C LYS A 130 -9.26 3.42 -11.70
N THR A 131 -9.84 2.96 -12.81
CA THR A 131 -11.28 3.06 -13.09
C THR A 131 -12.11 2.30 -12.08
N PHE A 132 -11.70 1.08 -11.71
CA PHE A 132 -12.35 0.31 -10.66
C PHE A 132 -12.31 1.04 -9.32
N ASN A 133 -11.15 1.56 -8.92
CA ASN A 133 -11.02 2.33 -7.68
C ASN A 133 -11.87 3.62 -7.72
N ALA A 134 -11.94 4.32 -8.85
CA ALA A 134 -12.81 5.48 -9.00
C ALA A 134 -14.28 5.11 -8.84
N LEU A 135 -14.73 4.00 -9.47
CA LEU A 135 -16.10 3.49 -9.30
C LEU A 135 -16.43 3.12 -7.85
N LEU A 136 -15.49 2.55 -7.09
CA LEU A 136 -15.73 2.22 -5.67
C LEU A 136 -15.85 3.46 -4.77
N ASN A 137 -15.18 4.56 -5.13
CA ASN A 137 -15.23 5.80 -4.34
C ASN A 137 -16.35 6.75 -4.80
N ALA A 138 -16.82 6.61 -6.03
CA ALA A 138 -17.94 7.38 -6.53
C ALA A 138 -19.24 6.98 -5.84
N GLY A 139 -20.07 7.97 -5.49
CA GLY A 139 -21.48 7.77 -5.11
C GLY A 139 -22.42 7.63 -6.31
N SER A 140 -21.85 7.34 -7.50
CA SER A 140 -22.60 7.20 -8.73
C SER A 140 -21.92 6.18 -9.65
N SER A 141 -22.71 5.58 -10.54
CA SER A 141 -22.22 4.68 -11.58
C SER A 141 -21.51 5.41 -12.73
N ASN A 142 -21.61 6.73 -12.83
CA ASN A 142 -20.98 7.51 -13.89
C ASN A 142 -19.82 8.31 -13.28
N ILE A 143 -18.61 7.99 -13.72
CA ILE A 143 -17.39 8.66 -13.26
C ILE A 143 -16.79 9.49 -14.39
N ASP A 144 -16.14 10.58 -14.03
CA ASP A 144 -15.43 11.44 -14.97
C ASP A 144 -14.28 10.68 -15.64
N GLN A 145 -13.95 11.11 -16.85
CA GLN A 145 -12.85 10.53 -17.61
C GLN A 145 -11.53 10.71 -16.88
N LEU A 146 -10.79 9.62 -16.73
CA LEU A 146 -9.44 9.68 -16.17
C LEU A 146 -8.48 10.37 -17.16
N PRO A 147 -7.57 11.25 -16.70
CA PRO A 147 -6.65 11.98 -17.57
C PRO A 147 -5.80 11.11 -18.50
N GLU A 148 -5.43 9.91 -18.03
CA GLU A 148 -4.67 8.92 -18.78
C GLU A 148 -5.47 8.15 -19.84
N PHE A 149 -6.80 8.33 -19.92
CA PHE A 149 -7.61 7.67 -20.93
C PHE A 149 -7.50 8.40 -22.27
N SER A 150 -7.05 7.67 -23.30
CA SER A 150 -7.05 8.13 -24.69
C SER A 150 -8.05 7.31 -25.51
N SER A 151 -9.09 7.97 -26.03
CA SER A 151 -10.08 7.32 -26.91
C SER A 151 -9.47 6.83 -28.23
N VAL A 152 -8.41 7.50 -28.70
CA VAL A 152 -7.67 7.13 -29.91
C VAL A 152 -6.91 5.84 -29.68
N GLU A 153 -6.16 5.74 -28.58
CA GLU A 153 -5.39 4.53 -28.25
C GLU A 153 -6.30 3.35 -27.89
N ALA A 154 -7.39 3.63 -27.17
CA ALA A 154 -8.34 2.59 -26.76
C ALA A 154 -9.28 2.14 -27.89
N GLY A 155 -9.40 2.91 -28.98
CA GLY A 155 -10.34 2.63 -30.07
C GLY A 155 -11.82 2.65 -29.65
N MET A 156 -12.13 3.26 -28.50
CA MET A 156 -13.47 3.30 -27.91
C MET A 156 -13.67 4.58 -27.09
N THR A 157 -14.93 4.93 -26.82
CA THR A 157 -15.28 6.05 -25.94
C THR A 157 -15.03 5.70 -24.47
N TRP A 158 -14.87 6.72 -23.62
CA TRP A 158 -14.78 6.53 -22.16
C TRP A 158 -15.97 5.75 -21.60
N HIS A 159 -17.18 6.05 -22.08
CA HIS A 159 -18.39 5.37 -21.65
C HIS A 159 -18.37 3.87 -21.99
N GLN A 160 -17.95 3.51 -23.21
CA GLN A 160 -17.79 2.11 -23.61
C GLN A 160 -16.74 1.40 -22.77
N PHE A 161 -15.61 2.05 -22.50
CA PHE A 161 -14.56 1.51 -21.65
C PHE A 161 -15.05 1.24 -20.21
N VAL A 162 -15.68 2.22 -19.57
CA VAL A 162 -16.27 2.06 -18.22
C VAL A 162 -17.34 0.96 -18.22
N GLY A 163 -18.15 0.86 -19.29
CA GLY A 163 -19.10 -0.23 -19.47
C GLY A 163 -18.42 -1.61 -19.48
N GLY A 164 -17.33 -1.76 -20.24
CA GLY A 164 -16.52 -2.98 -20.27
C GLY A 164 -15.92 -3.32 -18.90
N VAL A 165 -15.42 -2.33 -18.16
CA VAL A 165 -14.92 -2.52 -16.78
C VAL A 165 -16.03 -3.02 -15.86
N LYS A 166 -17.22 -2.39 -15.88
CA LYS A 166 -18.37 -2.83 -15.07
C LYS A 166 -18.81 -4.24 -15.42
N GLN A 167 -18.82 -4.58 -16.70
CA GLN A 167 -19.17 -5.93 -17.16
C GLN A 167 -18.17 -6.97 -16.64
N HIS A 168 -16.86 -6.69 -16.73
CA HIS A 168 -15.80 -7.54 -16.19
C HIS A 168 -15.93 -7.74 -14.67
N PHE A 169 -16.28 -6.66 -13.95
CA PHE A 169 -16.56 -6.68 -12.52
C PHE A 169 -18.03 -6.99 -12.18
N GLY A 170 -18.76 -7.66 -13.08
CA GLY A 170 -20.18 -8.01 -12.89
C GLY A 170 -20.51 -8.64 -11.53
N PRO A 171 -19.71 -9.59 -11.00
CA PRO A 171 -19.93 -10.13 -9.65
C PRO A 171 -19.92 -9.07 -8.54
N LEU A 172 -19.17 -7.98 -8.72
CA LEU A 172 -19.05 -6.89 -7.76
C LEU A 172 -19.97 -5.70 -8.08
N ALA A 173 -20.92 -5.85 -9.01
CA ALA A 173 -21.76 -4.74 -9.50
C ALA A 173 -22.46 -3.97 -8.37
N VAL A 174 -22.88 -4.66 -7.30
CA VAL A 174 -23.53 -4.06 -6.13
C VAL A 174 -22.65 -3.05 -5.37
N PHE A 175 -21.33 -3.11 -5.54
CA PHE A 175 -20.37 -2.21 -4.90
C PHE A 175 -19.94 -1.05 -5.80
N LEU A 176 -20.10 -1.17 -7.12
CA LEU A 176 -19.69 -0.13 -8.07
C LEU A 176 -20.63 1.08 -7.97
N GLY A 177 -20.07 2.26 -7.74
CA GLY A 177 -20.83 3.50 -7.55
C GLY A 177 -21.49 3.63 -6.17
N SER A 178 -21.12 2.78 -5.21
CA SER A 178 -21.69 2.79 -3.84
C SER A 178 -20.97 3.73 -2.87
N GLY A 179 -19.81 4.27 -3.24
CA GLY A 179 -18.94 5.03 -2.33
C GLY A 179 -18.28 4.18 -1.22
N CYS A 180 -18.27 2.85 -1.34
CA CYS A 180 -17.74 1.97 -0.29
C CYS A 180 -16.21 2.03 -0.09
N GLY A 181 -15.48 2.79 -0.89
CA GLY A 181 -14.02 2.89 -0.82
C GLY A 181 -13.47 3.24 0.57
N LEU A 182 -14.10 4.19 1.28
CA LEU A 182 -13.67 4.56 2.64
C LEU A 182 -13.96 3.46 3.69
N ARG A 183 -15.05 2.70 3.52
CA ARG A 183 -15.37 1.53 4.35
C ARG A 183 -14.34 0.42 4.15
N LEU A 184 -13.90 0.20 2.90
CA LEU A 184 -12.82 -0.74 2.61
C LEU A 184 -11.51 -0.30 3.24
N GLN A 185 -11.19 1.01 3.22
CA GLN A 185 -10.01 1.53 3.92
C GLN A 185 -10.07 1.31 5.43
N ARG A 186 -11.26 1.34 6.04
CA ARG A 186 -11.40 0.99 7.46
C ARG A 186 -11.04 -0.46 7.73
N LYS A 187 -11.49 -1.37 6.87
CA LYS A 187 -11.14 -2.79 6.96
C LYS A 187 -9.66 -3.03 6.68
N ASP A 188 -9.07 -2.32 5.71
CA ASP A 188 -7.62 -2.35 5.43
C ASP A 188 -6.81 -2.00 6.69
N SER A 189 -7.26 -0.97 7.39
CA SER A 189 -6.53 -0.41 8.50
C SER A 189 -6.64 -1.29 9.74
N ASP A 190 -7.78 -1.96 9.94
CA ASP A 190 -7.95 -2.93 11.01
C ASP A 190 -7.11 -4.19 10.80
N ILE A 191 -6.91 -4.61 9.54
CA ILE A 191 -5.97 -5.67 9.20
C ILE A 191 -4.54 -5.20 9.47
N ALA A 192 -4.19 -3.98 9.08
CA ALA A 192 -2.86 -3.43 9.33
C ALA A 192 -2.56 -3.31 10.82
N ASP A 193 -3.51 -2.87 11.65
CA ASP A 193 -3.40 -2.82 13.09
C ASP A 193 -3.10 -4.21 13.67
N MET A 194 -3.80 -5.26 13.22
CA MET A 194 -3.55 -6.63 13.66
C MET A 194 -2.14 -7.12 13.31
N VAL A 195 -1.69 -6.89 12.06
CA VAL A 195 -0.34 -7.27 11.63
C VAL A 195 0.69 -6.55 12.49
N MET A 196 0.60 -5.24 12.63
CA MET A 196 1.57 -4.46 13.39
C MET A 196 1.57 -4.81 14.88
N SER A 197 0.39 -5.03 15.48
CA SER A 197 0.27 -5.43 16.89
C SER A 197 1.00 -6.75 17.16
N SER A 198 0.92 -7.72 16.24
CA SER A 198 1.59 -9.02 16.39
C SER A 198 3.13 -8.92 16.41
N PHE A 199 3.69 -7.86 15.81
CA PHE A 199 5.11 -7.57 15.82
C PHE A 199 5.51 -6.73 17.04
N ALA A 200 4.77 -5.67 17.31
CA ALA A 200 5.08 -4.75 18.40
C ALA A 200 4.99 -5.41 19.78
N THR A 201 4.07 -6.36 19.98
CA THR A 201 3.98 -7.17 21.21
C THR A 201 5.18 -8.09 21.44
N ARG A 202 5.94 -8.42 20.38
CA ARG A 202 7.21 -9.16 20.44
C ARG A 202 8.43 -8.24 20.47
N GLY A 203 8.23 -6.92 20.52
CA GLY A 203 9.30 -5.93 20.48
C GLY A 203 9.98 -5.80 19.11
N ILE A 204 9.36 -6.30 18.03
CA ILE A 204 9.93 -6.27 16.69
C ILE A 204 9.37 -5.05 15.93
N PRO A 205 10.23 -4.17 15.38
CA PRO A 205 9.79 -3.02 14.59
C PRO A 205 9.18 -3.45 13.26
N ILE A 206 8.17 -2.70 12.83
CA ILE A 206 7.43 -2.94 11.59
C ILE A 206 6.93 -1.61 11.01
N LEU A 207 7.17 -1.41 9.72
CA LEU A 207 6.91 -0.13 9.05
C LEU A 207 5.76 -0.29 8.04
N PRO A 208 4.53 0.17 8.34
CA PRO A 208 3.41 0.12 7.38
C PRO A 208 3.54 1.17 6.26
N ILE A 209 3.37 0.74 5.02
CA ILE A 209 3.24 1.62 3.84
C ILE A 209 1.94 1.25 3.11
N HIS A 210 0.85 1.92 3.47
CA HIS A 210 -0.50 1.54 3.02
C HIS A 210 -0.82 0.06 3.32
N ASP A 211 -1.00 -0.77 2.30
CA ASP A 211 -1.28 -2.21 2.37
C ASP A 211 -0.02 -3.11 2.36
N SER A 212 1.18 -2.51 2.35
CA SER A 212 2.44 -3.23 2.52
C SER A 212 3.10 -2.97 3.87
N PHE A 213 4.03 -3.84 4.25
CA PHE A 213 4.79 -3.74 5.49
C PHE A 213 6.27 -4.04 5.24
N VAL A 214 7.12 -3.29 5.92
CA VAL A 214 8.58 -3.47 5.89
C VAL A 214 9.06 -3.96 7.26
N VAL A 215 9.87 -5.02 7.26
CA VAL A 215 10.53 -5.59 8.45
C VAL A 215 11.97 -5.95 8.12
N GLN A 216 12.81 -6.19 9.13
CA GLN A 216 14.12 -6.81 8.89
C GLN A 216 13.95 -8.15 8.15
N ALA A 217 14.84 -8.45 7.21
CA ALA A 217 14.71 -9.61 6.32
C ALA A 217 14.55 -10.95 7.06
N ALA A 218 15.16 -11.09 8.24
CA ALA A 218 15.04 -12.26 9.10
C ALA A 218 13.58 -12.56 9.54
N HIS A 219 12.70 -11.56 9.48
CA HIS A 219 11.28 -11.69 9.88
C HIS A 219 10.32 -11.83 8.68
N GLU A 220 10.80 -12.08 7.45
CA GLU A 220 9.92 -12.22 6.28
C GLU A 220 8.85 -13.29 6.49
N PHE A 221 9.25 -14.47 6.99
CA PHE A 221 8.33 -15.58 7.23
C PHE A 221 7.24 -15.20 8.22
N ASP A 222 7.61 -14.61 9.35
CA ASP A 222 6.68 -14.13 10.37
C ASP A 222 5.73 -13.06 9.81
N LEU A 223 6.23 -12.19 8.93
CA LEU A 223 5.42 -11.13 8.33
C LEU A 223 4.36 -11.73 7.42
N ARG A 224 4.75 -12.64 6.52
CA ARG A 224 3.82 -13.32 5.62
C ARG A 224 2.75 -14.10 6.38
N LYS A 225 3.15 -14.79 7.45
CA LYS A 225 2.23 -15.52 8.32
C LYS A 225 1.22 -14.56 8.96
N SER A 226 1.72 -13.49 9.60
CA SER A 226 0.88 -12.51 10.30
C SER A 226 -0.08 -11.78 9.34
N MET A 227 0.37 -11.42 8.14
CA MET A 227 -0.48 -10.84 7.10
C MET A 227 -1.59 -11.81 6.66
N SER A 228 -1.23 -13.07 6.40
CA SER A 228 -2.20 -14.09 5.98
C SER A 228 -3.25 -14.36 7.05
N GLU A 229 -2.83 -14.48 8.31
CA GLU A 229 -3.70 -14.70 9.47
C GLU A 229 -4.61 -13.49 9.74
N ALA A 230 -4.07 -12.27 9.68
CA ALA A 230 -4.86 -11.05 9.90
C ALA A 230 -5.94 -10.87 8.83
N PHE A 231 -5.60 -11.08 7.56
CA PHE A 231 -6.58 -10.98 6.47
C PHE A 231 -7.66 -12.06 6.60
N LEU A 232 -7.27 -13.31 6.88
CA LEU A 232 -8.21 -14.43 7.09
C LEU A 232 -9.15 -14.15 8.25
N ALA A 233 -8.62 -13.72 9.40
CA ALA A 233 -9.44 -13.42 10.58
C ALA A 233 -10.45 -12.29 10.34
N LYS A 234 -10.13 -11.31 9.48
CA LYS A 234 -11.01 -10.16 9.19
C LYS A 234 -11.99 -10.38 8.03
N THR A 235 -11.73 -11.34 7.16
CA THR A 235 -12.52 -11.53 5.92
C THR A 235 -13.09 -12.94 5.74
N GLY A 236 -12.62 -13.91 6.52
CA GLY A 236 -12.93 -15.32 6.33
C GLY A 236 -12.29 -15.95 5.09
N HIS A 237 -11.46 -15.20 4.34
CA HIS A 237 -10.86 -15.63 3.08
C HIS A 237 -9.36 -15.33 3.04
N HIS A 238 -8.64 -15.96 2.12
CA HIS A 238 -7.22 -15.70 1.94
C HIS A 238 -6.98 -14.55 0.97
N CYS A 239 -5.94 -13.76 1.21
CA CYS A 239 -5.41 -12.81 0.24
C CYS A 239 -4.03 -13.28 -0.21
N ARG A 240 -3.80 -13.27 -1.52
CA ARG A 240 -2.48 -13.56 -2.07
C ARG A 240 -1.50 -12.46 -1.64
N LEU A 241 -0.28 -12.83 -1.28
CA LEU A 241 0.81 -11.90 -1.02
C LEU A 241 1.75 -11.83 -2.22
N ARG A 242 2.33 -10.66 -2.49
CA ARG A 242 3.40 -10.52 -3.49
C ARG A 242 4.69 -11.18 -3.01
N SER A 243 5.56 -11.51 -3.96
CA SER A 243 6.97 -11.79 -3.66
C SER A 243 7.58 -10.58 -2.95
N ALA A 244 8.44 -10.85 -1.97
CA ALA A 244 9.06 -9.78 -1.19
C ALA A 244 9.97 -8.94 -2.08
N LYS A 245 10.01 -7.64 -1.81
CA LYS A 245 10.97 -6.71 -2.42
C LYS A 245 12.03 -6.37 -1.37
N GLY A 246 13.31 -6.49 -1.69
CA GLY A 246 14.39 -6.20 -0.74
C GLY A 246 15.32 -7.39 -0.49
N ALA A 247 16.26 -7.21 0.44
CA ALA A 247 17.49 -8.00 0.66
C ALA A 247 18.68 -7.69 -0.29
N LEU A 248 19.00 -6.41 -0.49
CA LEU A 248 20.38 -6.05 -0.83
C LEU A 248 21.16 -5.89 0.47
N ALA A 249 22.31 -6.57 0.60
CA ALA A 249 23.26 -6.27 1.66
C ALA A 249 23.69 -4.79 1.52
N PRO A 250 23.93 -4.06 2.62
CA PRO A 250 24.54 -2.74 2.50
C PRO A 250 25.85 -2.86 1.69
N PRO A 251 26.21 -1.86 0.87
CA PRO A 251 27.53 -1.82 0.24
C PRO A 251 28.60 -2.02 1.32
N LEU A 252 29.58 -2.90 1.05
CA LEU A 252 30.63 -3.31 1.99
C LEU A 252 31.59 -2.18 2.44
N ASP A 253 31.33 -0.93 2.07
CA ASP A 253 32.29 0.18 2.22
C ASP A 253 32.14 0.98 3.53
N SER A 254 31.32 0.56 4.50
CA SER A 254 31.21 1.23 5.80
C SER A 254 31.88 0.48 6.96
N MET A 255 32.80 -0.46 6.70
CA MET A 255 33.60 -1.15 7.74
C MET A 255 35.10 -0.84 7.64
N VAL A 256 35.47 0.43 7.41
CA VAL A 256 36.86 0.87 7.60
C VAL A 256 36.89 2.14 8.45
N ALA A 257 37.57 2.00 9.61
CA ALA A 257 37.95 2.95 10.65
C ALA A 257 36.90 3.29 11.72
#